data_AF-A0A382VQC0-F1
#
_entry.id   AF-A0A382VQC0-F1
#
_cell.length_a   1.000
_cell.length_b   1.000
_cell.length_c   1.000
_cell.angle_alpha   90.00
_cell.angle_beta   90.00
_cell.angle_gamma   90.00
#
_symmetry.space_group_name_H-M   'P 1'
#
loop_
_entity.id
_entity.type
_entity.pdbx_description
1 polymer ?
#
loop_
_entity_poly.entity_id
_entity_poly.type
_entity_poly.pdbx_seq_one_letter_code
_entity_poly.pdbx_strand_id
1 'polypeptide(L)'
;MDLELTEEQRMLSESVRAFVSRELLPHESDVEKQGEVPAELGQQISQKALEVGLYAANLPESVGGGGLDCASLAILERELGKVSHALQGFAWRPT
;
A
#
# COMPACT_ATOMS: atom_id res chain seq x y z
N MET A 1 24.41 12.56 -3.73
CA MET A 1 23.20 11.74 -3.61
C MET A 1 22.14 12.46 -4.40
N ASP A 2 21.73 11.88 -5.52
CA ASP A 2 20.62 12.41 -6.29
C ASP A 2 19.33 11.93 -5.60
N LEU A 3 18.45 12.88 -5.27
CA LEU A 3 17.22 12.64 -4.51
C LEU A 3 15.98 12.75 -5.40
N GLU A 4 16.15 13.07 -6.68
CA GLU A 4 15.04 13.14 -7.63
C GLU A 4 14.53 11.73 -7.96
N LEU A 5 13.21 11.59 -7.93
CA LEU A 5 12.56 10.34 -8.33
C LEU A 5 12.66 10.16 -9.84
N THR A 6 12.96 8.95 -10.28
CA THR A 6 12.78 8.56 -11.69
C THR A 6 11.31 8.68 -12.09
N GLU A 7 11.03 8.67 -13.40
CA GLU A 7 9.65 8.70 -13.89
C GLU A 7 8.83 7.51 -13.36
N GLU A 8 9.39 6.31 -13.41
CA GLU A 8 8.74 5.09 -12.89
C GLU A 8 8.45 5.20 -11.39
N GLN A 9 9.41 5.72 -10.62
CA GLN A 9 9.25 5.95 -9.18
C GLN A 9 8.19 7.02 -8.87
N ARG A 10 8.07 8.04 -9.72
CA ARG A 10 7.02 9.07 -9.61
C ARG A 10 5.65 8.47 -9.90
N MET A 11 5.52 7.69 -10.98
CA MET A 11 4.29 6.97 -11.31
C MET A 11 3.86 6.00 -10.21
N LEU A 12 4.82 5.26 -9.61
CA LEU A 12 4.57 4.43 -8.44
C LEU A 12 4.04 5.26 -7.27
N SER A 13 4.72 6.37 -6.93
CA SER A 13 4.30 7.25 -5.84
C SER A 13 2.89 7.79 -6.05
N GLU A 14 2.52 8.18 -7.27
CA GLU A 14 1.19 8.69 -7.61
C GLU A 14 0.12 7.59 -7.52
N SER A 15 0.44 6.39 -7.99
CA SER A 15 -0.46 5.24 -7.95
C SER A 15 -0.77 4.81 -6.51
N VAL A 16 0.26 4.70 -5.66
CA VAL A 16 0.10 4.35 -4.25
C VAL A 16 -0.67 5.46 -3.51
N ARG A 17 -0.37 6.73 -3.80
CA ARG A 17 -1.12 7.86 -3.22
C ARG A 17 -2.61 7.81 -3.57
N ALA A 18 -2.93 7.49 -4.82
CA ALA A 18 -4.31 7.36 -5.27
C ALA A 18 -5.02 6.21 -4.54
N PHE A 19 -4.36 5.06 -4.38
CA PHE A 19 -4.87 3.94 -3.60
C PHE A 19 -5.13 4.32 -2.15
N VAL A 20 -4.15 4.93 -1.47
CA VAL A 20 -4.30 5.39 -0.08
C VAL A 20 -5.48 6.35 0.07
N SER A 21 -5.60 7.33 -0.83
CA SER A 21 -6.63 8.37 -0.75
C SER A 21 -8.04 7.82 -0.99
N ARG A 22 -8.18 6.79 -1.84
CA ARG A 22 -9.48 6.23 -2.26
C ARG A 22 -9.92 5.06 -1.40
N GLU A 23 -8.98 4.21 -1.01
CA GLU A 23 -9.27 2.89 -0.44
C GLU A 23 -8.95 2.77 1.05
N LEU A 24 -8.10 3.65 1.60
CA LEU A 24 -7.70 3.59 3.01
C LEU A 24 -8.23 4.79 3.80
N LEU A 25 -7.90 6.00 3.36
CA LEU A 25 -8.20 7.24 4.08
C LEU A 25 -9.69 7.43 4.47
N PRO A 26 -10.69 7.02 3.64
CA PRO A 26 -12.10 7.12 4.03
C PRO A 26 -12.48 6.33 5.28
N HIS A 27 -11.70 5.31 5.65
CA HIS A 27 -12.00 4.41 6.76
C HIS A 27 -11.26 4.75 8.06
N GLU A 28 -10.31 5.69 8.01
CA GLU A 28 -9.38 5.99 9.11
C GLU A 28 -10.10 6.36 10.41
N SER A 29 -11.04 7.31 10.34
CA SER A 29 -11.75 7.81 11.53
C SER A 29 -12.64 6.76 12.19
N ASP A 30 -13.22 5.86 11.39
CA ASP A 30 -14.14 4.84 11.91
C ASP A 30 -13.37 3.68 12.55
N VAL A 31 -12.27 3.25 11.92
CA VAL A 31 -11.35 2.26 12.49
C VAL A 31 -10.72 2.79 13.78
N GLU A 32 -10.32 4.06 13.84
CA GLU A 32 -9.76 4.66 15.05
C GLU A 32 -10.77 4.65 16.21
N LYS A 33 -12.02 5.02 15.95
CA LYS A 33 -13.09 5.00 16.98
C LYS A 33 -13.42 3.58 17.45
N GLN A 34 -13.43 2.61 16.53
CA GLN A 34 -13.75 1.23 16.85
C GLN A 34 -12.58 0.50 17.54
N GLY A 35 -11.35 0.95 17.29
CA GLY A 35 -10.12 0.34 17.83
C GLY A 35 -9.70 -0.94 17.09
N GLU A 36 -10.40 -1.30 16.01
CA GLU A 36 -10.13 -2.49 15.20
C GLU A 36 -10.54 -2.25 13.73
N VAL A 37 -9.97 -3.03 12.82
CA VAL A 37 -10.40 -3.09 11.42
C VAL A 37 -11.41 -4.22 11.27
N PRO A 38 -12.66 -3.94 10.85
CA PRO A 38 -13.62 -5.00 10.57
C PRO A 38 -13.08 -5.99 9.54
N ALA A 39 -13.30 -7.29 9.77
CA ALA A 39 -12.72 -8.35 8.94
C ALA A 39 -13.06 -8.20 7.44
N GLU A 40 -14.30 -7.82 7.13
CA GLU A 40 -14.74 -7.58 5.75
C GLU A 40 -14.00 -6.41 5.10
N LEU A 41 -13.74 -5.33 5.85
CA LEU A 41 -12.97 -4.19 5.37
C LEU A 41 -11.52 -4.58 5.09
N GLY A 42 -10.89 -5.32 6.02
CA GLY A 42 -9.54 -5.84 5.82
C GLY A 42 -9.41 -6.69 4.56
N GLN A 43 -10.37 -7.60 4.34
CA GLN A 43 -10.41 -8.44 3.14
C GLN A 43 -10.59 -7.61 1.85
N GLN A 44 -11.47 -6.60 1.88
CA GLN A 44 -11.66 -5.69 0.74
C GLN A 44 -10.37 -4.92 0.41
N ILE A 45 -9.66 -4.42 1.42
CA ILE A 45 -8.38 -3.72 1.23
C ILE A 45 -7.34 -4.65 0.61
N SER A 46 -7.19 -5.86 1.14
CA SER A 46 -6.25 -6.85 0.58
C SER A 46 -6.59 -7.23 -0.85
N GLN A 47 -7.87 -7.43 -1.16
CA GLN A 47 -8.30 -7.75 -2.52
C GLN A 47 -8.00 -6.60 -3.49
N LYS A 48 -8.33 -5.36 -3.13
CA LYS A 48 -8.05 -4.20 -3.98
C LYS A 48 -6.55 -3.99 -4.17
N ALA A 49 -5.75 -4.19 -3.12
CA ALA A 49 -4.29 -4.09 -3.21
C ALA A 49 -3.69 -5.17 -4.13
N LEU A 50 -4.24 -6.39 -4.12
CA LEU A 50 -3.88 -7.44 -5.08
C LEU A 50 -4.23 -7.04 -6.51
N GLU A 51 -5.43 -6.51 -6.75
CA GLU A 51 -5.90 -6.08 -8.07
C GLU A 51 -5.04 -4.97 -8.69
N VAL A 52 -4.48 -4.08 -7.87
CA VAL A 52 -3.58 -3.00 -8.33
C VAL A 52 -2.09 -3.33 -8.24
N GLY A 53 -1.73 -4.56 -7.86
CA GLY A 53 -0.33 -5.02 -7.80
C GLY A 53 0.50 -4.42 -6.66
N LEU A 54 -0.15 -3.88 -5.62
CA LEU A 54 0.54 -3.34 -4.43
C LEU A 54 0.80 -4.41 -3.36
N TYR A 55 0.06 -5.51 -3.42
CA TYR A 55 0.20 -6.59 -2.46
C TYR A 55 1.45 -7.42 -2.71
N ALA A 56 2.26 -7.64 -1.68
CA ALA A 56 3.52 -8.37 -1.75
C ALA A 56 4.49 -7.82 -2.83
N ALA A 57 4.51 -6.50 -3.03
CA ALA A 57 5.29 -5.87 -4.10
C ALA A 57 6.80 -6.05 -3.96
N ASN A 58 7.31 -6.42 -2.78
CA ASN A 58 8.72 -6.75 -2.54
C ASN A 58 9.13 -8.16 -2.99
N LEU A 59 8.15 -9.05 -3.23
CA LEU A 59 8.45 -10.41 -3.65
C LEU A 59 8.79 -10.45 -5.14
N PRO A 60 9.64 -11.40 -5.59
CA PRO A 60 9.93 -11.58 -7.00
C PRO A 60 8.68 -11.86 -7.83
N GLU A 61 8.67 -11.40 -9.08
CA GLU A 61 7.62 -11.73 -10.04
C GLU A 61 7.45 -13.24 -10.27
N SER A 62 8.54 -14.02 -10.11
CA SER A 62 8.52 -15.49 -10.26
C SER A 62 7.59 -16.22 -9.28
N VAL A 63 7.21 -15.56 -8.18
CA VAL A 63 6.25 -16.06 -7.20
C VAL A 63 4.96 -15.23 -7.17
N GLY A 64 4.74 -14.39 -8.18
CA GLY A 64 3.56 -13.52 -8.30
C GLY A 64 3.64 -12.20 -7.52
N GLY A 65 4.84 -11.80 -7.07
CA GLY A 65 5.06 -10.50 -6.43
C GLY A 65 5.31 -9.35 -7.43
N GLY A 66 5.47 -8.14 -6.91
CA GLY A 66 5.65 -6.92 -7.71
C GLY A 66 7.09 -6.61 -8.13
N GLY A 67 8.09 -7.36 -7.63
CA GLY A 67 9.49 -7.22 -8.04
C GLY A 67 10.17 -5.89 -7.72
N LEU A 68 9.60 -5.09 -6.81
CA LEU A 68 10.14 -3.75 -6.50
C LEU A 68 11.53 -3.83 -5.86
N ASP A 69 12.43 -2.98 -6.36
CA ASP A 69 13.72 -2.76 -5.72
C ASP A 69 13.58 -1.97 -4.41
N CYS A 70 14.66 -1.90 -3.62
CA CYS A 70 14.63 -1.24 -2.30
C CYS A 70 14.23 0.25 -2.37
N ALA A 71 14.61 0.96 -3.43
CA ALA A 71 14.30 2.38 -3.57
C ALA A 71 12.81 2.59 -3.86
N SER A 72 12.24 1.82 -4.77
CA SER A 72 10.81 1.83 -5.10
C SER A 72 9.96 1.35 -3.92
N LEU A 73 10.46 0.35 -3.18
CA LEU A 73 9.86 -0.11 -1.93
C LEU A 73 9.73 1.01 -0.91
N ALA A 74 10.79 1.78 -0.69
CA ALA A 74 10.79 2.90 0.25
C ALA A 74 9.77 3.98 -0.15
N ILE A 75 9.56 4.20 -1.45
CA ILE A 75 8.55 5.15 -1.95
C ILE A 75 7.14 4.64 -1.67
N LEU A 76 6.89 3.36 -1.91
CA LEU A 76 5.61 2.73 -1.60
C LEU A 76 5.31 2.83 -0.10
N GLU A 77 6.26 2.45 0.76
CA GLU A 77 6.10 2.53 2.22
C GLU A 77 5.90 3.98 2.69
N ARG A 78 6.56 4.96 2.06
CA ARG A 78 6.36 6.39 2.35
C ARG A 78 4.92 6.84 2.08
N GLU A 79 4.31 6.37 0.99
CA GLU A 79 2.94 6.75 0.66
C GLU A 79 1.91 5.99 1.52
N LEU A 80 2.12 4.69 1.79
CA LEU A 80 1.27 3.91 2.69
C LEU A 80 1.34 4.41 4.14
N GLY A 81 2.51 4.88 4.59
CA GLY A 81 2.70 5.42 5.95
C GLY A 81 1.93 6.71 6.27
N LYS A 82 1.12 7.23 5.33
CA LYS A 82 0.22 8.38 5.53
C LYS A 82 -1.10 8.01 6.22
N VAL A 83 -1.40 6.72 6.35
CA VAL A 83 -2.56 6.18 7.08
C VAL A 83 -2.09 5.31 8.25
N SER A 84 -2.99 4.94 9.15
CA SER A 84 -2.60 4.08 10.28
C SER A 84 -2.08 2.72 9.83
N HIS A 85 -1.22 2.16 10.67
CA HIS A 85 -0.74 0.79 10.52
C HIS A 85 -1.88 -0.24 10.48
N ALA A 86 -3.01 0.06 11.15
CA ALA A 86 -4.19 -0.80 11.15
C ALA A 86 -4.71 -1.05 9.73
N LEU A 87 -4.82 0.01 8.90
CA LEU A 87 -5.29 -0.09 7.52
C LEU A 87 -4.21 -0.53 6.55
N GLN A 88 -3.02 0.10 6.57
CA GLN A 88 -1.98 -0.27 5.59
C GLN A 88 -1.48 -1.72 5.75
N GLY A 89 -1.62 -2.32 6.94
CA GLY A 89 -1.27 -3.71 7.18
C GLY A 89 -1.97 -4.69 6.24
N PHE A 90 -3.23 -4.42 5.89
CA PHE A 90 -4.01 -5.24 4.96
C PHE A 90 -3.64 -5.02 3.49
N ALA A 91 -3.04 -3.88 3.15
CA ALA A 91 -2.71 -3.53 1.77
C ALA A 91 -1.35 -4.09 1.31
N TRP A 92 -0.42 -4.33 2.24
CA TRP A 92 0.99 -4.47 1.90
C TRP A 92 1.52 -5.90 1.91
N ARG A 93 1.22 -6.70 2.95
CA ARG A 93 1.87 -7.99 3.18
C ARG A 93 0.87 -9.10 3.53
N PRO A 94 1.15 -10.35 3.11
CA PRO A 94 0.53 -11.53 3.68
C PRO A 94 0.74 -11.56 5.20
N THR A 95 -0.36 -11.63 5.94
CA THR A 95 -0.39 -11.79 7.41
C THR A 95 -0.86 -13.19 7.78
#